data_AF-A0A0G0JRZ8-F1
#
_entry.id   AF-A0A0G0JRZ8-F1
#
_cell.length_a   1.000
_cell.length_b   1.000
_cell.length_c   1.000
_cell.angle_alpha   90.00
_cell.angle_beta   90.00
_cell.angle_gamma   90.00
#
_symmetry.space_group_name_H-M   'P 1'
#
loop_
_entity.id
_entity.type
_entity.pdbx_description
1 polymer ?
#
loop_
_entity_poly.entity_id
_entity_poly.type
_entity_poly.pdbx_seq_one_letter_code
_entity_poly.pdbx_strand_id
1 'polypeptide(L)'
;MYRVIKLNFIICFIFFAITPLLVSAEANWTMPDPKIPIPGMKVLKDLQPDCTETDSNGKSICTMPWLNEYIAGIYKYVIGIVAILATIVMMIGGVIWITAAGDSGRIGEAKQWITGAVTGMVLVFSSYTILYFVNPDLVKLKPIKVERIVKMEPLKPANISTNAFVSNACKDTGSNKVIYFNNYSEKTPIPSACSAYSAEFAKYGVDKKILTAIASQESGCNPGLTSSAGACGIMQLMPDTAKIYNKDASCEWLIQHPEESIKIASYYIIANTNLNTKTSDIFAGYNSGYGTGVVNGKVGGLAPSSDCKGFKAYECCINPGGLVETQDYVMKTLGYYNSQ
;
A
#
# COMPACT_ATOMS: atom_id res chain seq x y z
N MET A 1 9.09 63.22 8.18
CA MET A 1 9.03 61.85 8.75
C MET A 1 7.89 60.98 8.16
N TYR A 2 6.69 61.52 7.92
CA TYR A 2 5.53 60.75 7.43
C TYR A 2 5.62 60.20 5.99
N ARG A 3 6.44 60.81 5.13
CA ARG A 3 6.58 60.44 3.69
C ARG A 3 7.47 59.22 3.44
N VAL A 4 8.43 58.96 4.34
CA VAL A 4 9.37 57.82 4.24
C VAL A 4 8.71 56.53 4.74
N ILE A 5 7.79 56.63 5.71
CA ILE A 5 7.05 55.50 6.26
C ILE A 5 6.05 54.94 5.24
N LYS A 6 5.35 55.79 4.46
CA LYS A 6 4.44 55.34 3.39
C LYS A 6 5.14 54.67 2.22
N LEU A 7 6.36 55.10 1.87
CA LEU A 7 7.11 54.51 0.76
C LEU A 7 7.64 53.11 1.12
N ASN A 8 8.11 52.92 2.35
CA ASN A 8 8.54 51.61 2.84
C ASN A 8 7.35 50.63 3.03
N PHE A 9 6.16 51.11 3.38
CA PHE A 9 4.98 50.26 3.49
C PHE A 9 4.46 49.77 2.12
N ILE A 10 4.55 50.61 1.09
CA ILE A 10 4.14 50.27 -0.28
C ILE A 10 5.16 49.32 -0.94
N ILE A 11 6.47 49.49 -0.67
CA ILE A 11 7.51 48.60 -1.20
C ILE A 11 7.43 47.20 -0.57
N CYS A 12 7.08 47.08 0.73
CA CYS A 12 6.84 45.78 1.37
C CYS A 12 5.59 45.05 0.81
N PHE A 13 4.53 45.79 0.47
CA PHE A 13 3.30 45.19 -0.07
C PHE A 13 3.46 44.70 -1.52
N ILE A 14 4.31 45.36 -2.32
CA ILE A 14 4.60 44.95 -3.70
C ILE A 14 5.57 43.75 -3.74
N PHE A 15 6.46 43.62 -2.76
CA PHE A 15 7.36 42.46 -2.68
C PHE A 15 6.63 41.16 -2.27
N PHE A 16 5.51 41.27 -1.56
CA PHE A 16 4.68 40.13 -1.18
C PHE A 16 3.73 39.66 -2.31
N ALA A 17 3.59 40.43 -3.38
CA ALA A 17 2.61 40.19 -4.46
C ALA A 17 3.19 39.51 -5.72
N ILE A 18 4.51 39.30 -5.83
CA ILE A 18 5.16 38.84 -7.08
C ILE A 18 5.92 37.50 -6.94
N THR A 19 5.87 36.82 -5.79
CA THR A 19 6.35 35.42 -5.73
C THR A 19 5.16 34.48 -5.54
N PRO A 20 4.62 33.86 -6.60
CA PRO A 20 4.04 32.54 -6.42
C PRO A 20 5.20 31.64 -6.02
N LEU A 21 5.37 31.49 -4.70
CA LEU A 21 6.15 30.42 -4.14
C LEU A 21 5.48 29.13 -4.62
N LEU A 22 5.97 28.58 -5.72
CA LEU A 22 5.79 27.17 -6.05
C LEU A 22 6.47 26.42 -4.90
N VAL A 23 5.73 26.25 -3.81
CA VAL A 23 6.01 25.21 -2.83
C VAL A 23 5.69 23.92 -3.55
N SER A 24 6.66 23.42 -4.31
CA SER A 24 6.80 21.98 -4.48
C SER A 24 7.00 21.45 -3.06
N ALA A 25 5.94 20.93 -2.46
CA ALA A 25 6.05 20.15 -1.26
C ALA A 25 6.81 18.87 -1.62
N GLU A 26 8.14 18.96 -1.65
CA GLU A 26 8.98 17.79 -1.53
C GLU A 26 8.66 17.20 -0.17
N ALA A 27 8.09 16.00 -0.17
CA ALA A 27 7.86 15.25 1.05
C ALA A 27 9.20 15.12 1.76
N ASN A 28 9.38 15.87 2.84
CA ASN A 28 10.62 15.88 3.60
C ASN A 28 10.61 14.62 4.47
N TRP A 29 11.03 13.51 3.86
CA TRP A 29 11.11 12.21 4.52
C TRP A 29 12.21 12.28 5.59
N THR A 30 11.81 12.40 6.86
CA THR A 30 12.76 12.32 7.97
C THR A 30 12.96 10.85 8.31
N MET A 31 14.18 10.35 8.05
CA MET A 31 14.53 8.96 8.28
C MET A 31 14.49 8.63 9.79
N PRO A 32 13.98 7.45 10.19
CA PRO A 32 13.97 7.05 11.59
C PRO A 32 15.40 7.01 12.15
N ASP A 33 15.59 7.64 13.31
CA ASP A 33 16.87 7.65 14.00
C ASP A 33 17.16 6.26 14.58
N PRO A 34 18.20 5.55 14.13
CA PRO A 34 18.57 4.30 14.75
C PRO A 34 19.04 4.60 16.18
N LYS A 35 18.38 3.99 17.17
CA LYS A 35 18.73 4.16 18.59
C LYS A 35 20.15 3.69 18.93
N ILE A 36 20.82 2.97 18.04
CA ILE A 36 22.15 2.40 18.22
C ILE A 36 23.10 3.01 17.18
N PRO A 37 23.93 4.00 17.56
CA PRO A 37 24.94 4.55 16.66
C PRO A 37 26.09 3.54 16.50
N ILE A 38 26.44 3.20 15.25
CA ILE A 38 27.57 2.31 14.93
C ILE A 38 28.80 3.17 14.62
N PRO A 39 29.93 2.98 15.32
CA PRO A 39 31.16 3.72 15.06
C PRO A 39 31.64 3.55 13.60
N GLY A 40 31.99 4.65 12.93
CA GLY A 40 32.55 4.63 11.57
C GLY A 40 31.53 4.70 10.43
N MET A 41 30.23 4.86 10.71
CA MET A 41 29.22 5.15 9.68
C MET A 41 28.92 6.65 9.58
N LYS A 42 28.68 7.14 8.35
CA LYS A 42 28.04 8.44 8.13
C LYS A 42 26.64 8.39 8.76
N VAL A 43 26.19 9.50 9.34
CA VAL A 43 24.87 9.56 9.98
C VAL A 43 23.82 9.22 8.92
N LEU A 44 23.01 8.19 9.17
CA LEU A 44 21.97 7.73 8.23
C LEU A 44 20.97 8.85 7.86
N LYS A 45 20.90 9.91 8.67
CA LYS A 45 20.12 11.14 8.44
C LYS A 45 20.56 11.92 7.19
N ASP A 46 21.81 11.75 6.75
CA ASP A 46 22.35 12.46 5.59
C ASP A 46 22.12 11.69 4.28
N LEU A 47 21.66 10.43 4.35
CA LEU A 47 21.31 9.61 3.19
C LEU A 47 19.88 9.93 2.75
N GLN A 48 19.76 10.95 1.89
CA GLN A 48 18.50 11.27 1.24
C GLN A 48 18.14 10.22 0.19
N PRO A 49 16.85 9.89 0.03
CA PRO A 49 16.41 8.99 -1.02
C PRO A 49 16.63 9.60 -2.40
N ASP A 50 17.23 8.84 -3.31
CA ASP A 50 17.41 9.26 -4.70
C ASP A 50 16.20 8.81 -5.53
N CYS A 51 15.39 9.78 -5.97
CA CYS A 51 14.19 9.56 -6.78
C CYS A 51 14.36 9.97 -8.25
N THR A 52 15.58 10.06 -8.75
CA THR A 52 15.86 10.52 -10.12
C THR A 52 15.68 9.44 -11.19
N GLU A 53 15.59 8.17 -10.80
CA GLU A 53 15.34 7.07 -11.73
C GLU A 53 13.86 7.01 -12.15
N THR A 54 13.62 6.76 -13.44
CA THR A 54 12.28 6.61 -14.02
C THR A 54 12.20 5.26 -14.74
N ASP A 55 11.14 4.49 -14.49
CA ASP A 55 10.90 3.22 -15.21
C ASP A 55 10.51 3.47 -16.68
N SER A 56 10.56 2.42 -17.51
CA SER A 56 10.09 2.35 -18.90
C SER A 56 8.65 2.87 -19.12
N ASN A 57 7.87 2.98 -18.05
CA ASN A 57 6.50 3.50 -18.03
C ASN A 57 6.38 4.97 -17.55
N GLY A 58 7.49 5.70 -17.37
CA GLY A 58 7.47 7.10 -16.93
C GLY A 58 7.24 7.31 -15.43
N LYS A 59 7.34 6.26 -14.60
CA LYS A 59 7.10 6.28 -13.13
C LYS A 59 8.40 6.54 -12.37
N SER A 60 8.39 7.47 -11.40
CA SER A 60 9.58 7.78 -10.57
C SER A 60 9.84 6.67 -9.55
N ILE A 61 11.05 6.10 -9.61
CA ILE A 61 11.56 5.08 -8.70
C ILE A 61 12.42 5.79 -7.66
N CYS A 62 12.11 5.58 -6.39
CA CYS A 62 12.90 6.10 -5.28
C CYS A 62 13.78 4.98 -4.69
N THR A 63 15.09 5.20 -4.70
CA THR A 63 16.08 4.31 -4.11
C THR A 63 16.33 4.73 -2.66
N MET A 64 16.15 3.77 -1.73
CA MET A 64 16.36 3.95 -0.30
C MET A 64 17.69 3.32 0.12
N PRO A 65 18.79 4.09 0.24
CA PRO A 65 20.13 3.54 0.48
C PRO A 65 20.44 3.22 1.94
N TRP A 66 19.53 3.48 2.87
CA TRP A 66 19.83 3.44 4.31
C TRP A 66 19.95 2.04 4.88
N LEU A 67 19.09 1.11 4.44
CA LEU A 67 19.06 -0.24 5.00
C LEU A 67 20.31 -1.04 4.62
N ASN A 68 20.74 -0.94 3.36
CA ASN A 68 21.95 -1.59 2.87
C ASN A 68 23.21 -1.02 3.54
N GLU A 69 23.31 0.30 3.71
CA GLU A 69 24.42 0.92 4.44
C GLU A 69 24.43 0.50 5.92
N TYR A 70 23.27 0.43 6.56
CA TYR A 70 23.15 0.01 7.96
C TYR A 70 23.62 -1.43 8.18
N ILE A 71 23.14 -2.37 7.37
CA ILE A 71 23.53 -3.79 7.48
C ILE A 71 25.02 -3.98 7.17
N ALA A 72 25.54 -3.28 6.14
CA ALA A 72 26.97 -3.31 5.82
C ALA A 72 27.84 -2.76 6.96
N GLY A 73 27.37 -1.73 7.67
CA GLY A 73 28.02 -1.18 8.86
C GLY A 73 28.11 -2.17 10.02
N ILE A 74 27.00 -2.84 10.35
CA ILE A 74 26.96 -3.86 11.40
C ILE A 74 27.99 -4.95 11.09
N TYR A 75 27.99 -5.46 9.87
CA TYR A 75 28.89 -6.54 9.46
C TYR A 75 30.37 -6.17 9.64
N LYS A 76 30.77 -4.97 9.19
CA LYS A 76 32.13 -4.46 9.38
C LYS A 76 32.50 -4.30 10.86
N TYR A 77 31.57 -3.81 11.67
CA TYR A 77 31.79 -3.62 13.10
C TYR A 77 31.97 -4.95 13.84
N VAL A 78 31.15 -5.95 13.55
CA VAL A 78 31.24 -7.30 14.14
C VAL A 78 32.56 -7.98 13.77
N ILE A 79 33.01 -7.89 12.51
CA ILE A 79 34.33 -8.41 12.10
C ILE A 79 35.46 -7.76 12.91
N GLY A 80 35.38 -6.45 13.15
CA GLY A 80 36.35 -5.73 13.98
C GLY A 80 36.43 -6.28 15.41
N ILE A 81 35.28 -6.51 16.05
CA ILE A 81 35.21 -7.09 17.40
C ILE A 81 35.82 -8.50 17.40
N VAL A 82 35.46 -9.34 16.44
CA VAL A 82 35.98 -10.72 16.33
C VAL A 82 37.49 -10.73 16.16
N ALA A 83 38.06 -9.83 15.35
CA ALA A 83 39.50 -9.74 15.16
C ALA A 83 40.24 -9.35 16.46
N ILE A 84 39.70 -8.39 17.22
CA ILE A 84 40.26 -7.98 18.52
C ILE A 84 40.21 -9.14 19.51
N LEU A 85 39.05 -9.82 19.62
CA LEU A 85 38.89 -10.97 20.52
C LEU A 85 39.82 -12.12 20.15
N ALA A 86 39.92 -12.47 18.87
CA ALA A 86 40.83 -13.50 18.39
C ALA A 86 42.29 -13.16 18.73
N THR A 87 42.69 -11.89 18.61
CA THR A 87 44.02 -11.42 18.98
C THR A 87 44.29 -11.60 20.48
N ILE A 88 43.34 -11.24 21.35
CA ILE A 88 43.47 -11.40 22.80
C ILE A 88 43.59 -12.89 23.18
N VAL A 89 42.74 -13.74 22.59
CA VAL A 89 42.77 -15.18 22.85
C VAL A 89 44.08 -15.81 22.40
N MET A 90 44.61 -15.40 21.23
CA MET A 90 45.93 -15.84 20.78
C MET A 90 47.05 -15.39 21.72
N MET A 91 46.98 -14.16 22.25
CA MET A 91 47.95 -13.68 23.26
C MET A 91 47.90 -14.53 24.54
N ILE A 92 46.71 -14.84 25.05
CA ILE A 92 46.54 -15.68 26.25
C ILE A 92 47.10 -17.09 25.99
N GLY A 93 46.74 -17.71 24.88
CA GLY A 93 47.28 -19.03 24.49
C GLY A 93 48.81 -19.01 24.35
N GLY A 94 49.38 -17.95 23.79
CA GLY A 94 50.82 -17.75 23.68
C GLY A 94 51.51 -17.65 25.04
N VAL A 95 50.94 -16.89 25.99
CA VAL A 95 51.47 -16.78 27.37
C VAL A 95 51.40 -18.12 28.11
N ILE A 96 50.29 -18.86 27.98
CA ILE A 96 50.16 -20.19 28.59
C ILE A 96 51.22 -21.14 28.02
N TRP A 97 51.47 -21.08 26.71
CA TRP A 97 52.49 -21.92 26.07
C TRP A 97 53.90 -21.68 26.61
N ILE A 98 54.34 -20.42 26.65
CA ILE A 98 55.69 -20.08 27.10
C ILE A 98 55.89 -20.31 28.60
N THR A 99 54.82 -20.20 29.41
CA THR A 99 54.86 -20.41 30.86
C THR A 99 54.59 -21.86 31.29
N ALA A 100 54.36 -22.78 30.34
CA ALA A 100 54.01 -24.17 30.64
C ALA A 100 55.18 -25.00 31.20
N ALA A 101 56.44 -24.57 31.02
CA ALA A 101 57.63 -25.21 31.59
C ALA A 101 57.74 -26.74 31.36
N GLY A 102 57.19 -27.25 30.25
CA GLY A 102 57.19 -28.68 29.90
C GLY A 102 55.96 -29.47 30.37
N ASP A 103 55.00 -28.85 31.06
CA ASP A 103 53.73 -29.47 31.42
C ASP A 103 52.87 -29.76 30.17
N SER A 104 52.68 -31.05 29.88
CA SER A 104 51.92 -31.50 28.70
C SER A 104 50.45 -31.08 28.70
N GLY A 105 49.83 -30.92 29.87
CA GLY A 105 48.45 -30.47 30.01
C GLY A 105 48.30 -29.00 29.66
N ARG A 106 49.18 -28.14 30.20
CA ARG A 106 49.17 -26.69 29.90
C ARG A 106 49.57 -26.38 28.46
N ILE A 107 50.47 -27.16 27.87
CA ILE A 107 50.77 -27.09 26.42
C ILE A 107 49.55 -27.49 25.59
N GLY A 108 48.83 -28.53 26.02
CA GLY A 108 47.58 -28.96 25.38
C GLY A 108 46.50 -27.89 25.41
N GLU A 109 46.31 -27.25 26.57
CA GLU A 109 45.38 -26.13 26.74
C GLU A 109 45.76 -24.93 25.86
N ALA A 110 47.03 -24.52 25.87
CA ALA A 110 47.51 -23.44 25.01
C ALA A 110 47.26 -23.71 23.51
N LYS A 111 47.50 -24.95 23.07
CA LYS A 111 47.17 -25.39 21.69
C LYS A 111 45.69 -25.22 21.40
N GLN A 112 44.79 -25.65 22.30
CA GLN A 112 43.35 -25.53 22.09
C GLN A 112 42.90 -24.08 21.95
N TRP A 113 43.39 -23.17 22.80
CA TRP A 113 43.08 -21.74 22.69
C TRP A 113 43.54 -21.13 21.36
N ILE A 114 44.77 -21.46 20.93
CA ILE A 114 45.34 -20.97 19.67
C ILE A 114 44.59 -21.57 18.47
N THR A 115 44.39 -22.89 18.45
CA THR A 115 43.68 -23.57 17.36
C THR A 115 42.23 -23.09 17.25
N GLY A 116 41.53 -22.91 18.38
CA GLY A 116 40.17 -22.37 18.41
C GLY A 116 40.08 -20.96 17.81
N ALA A 117 41.00 -20.07 18.18
CA ALA A 117 41.06 -18.71 17.64
C ALA A 117 41.36 -18.70 16.13
N VAL A 118 42.33 -19.50 15.67
CA VAL A 118 42.69 -19.61 14.26
C VAL A 118 41.55 -20.21 13.44
N THR A 119 40.93 -21.30 13.90
CA THR A 119 39.79 -21.93 13.21
C THR A 119 38.60 -20.98 13.14
N GLY A 120 38.29 -20.25 14.21
CA GLY A 120 37.22 -19.24 14.22
C GLY A 120 37.48 -18.11 13.21
N MET A 121 38.71 -17.62 13.12
CA MET A 121 39.11 -16.61 12.15
C MET A 121 39.00 -17.13 10.71
N VAL A 122 39.48 -18.35 10.46
CA VAL A 122 39.36 -19.02 9.15
C VAL A 122 37.89 -19.22 8.78
N LEU A 123 37.01 -19.60 9.71
CA LEU A 123 35.56 -19.73 9.46
C LEU A 123 34.93 -18.41 9.03
N VAL A 124 35.24 -17.29 9.70
CA VAL A 124 34.70 -15.97 9.34
C VAL A 124 35.18 -15.53 7.96
N PHE A 125 36.48 -15.64 7.67
CA PHE A 125 37.01 -15.28 6.35
C PHE A 125 36.49 -16.18 5.24
N SER A 126 36.47 -17.50 5.46
CA SER A 126 35.99 -18.47 4.48
C SER A 126 34.49 -18.30 4.18
N SER A 127 33.67 -17.99 5.18
CA SER A 127 32.24 -17.69 4.97
C SER A 127 32.05 -16.54 3.98
N TYR A 128 32.83 -15.46 4.11
CA TYR A 128 32.79 -14.34 3.18
C TYR A 128 33.27 -14.75 1.78
N THR A 129 34.41 -15.46 1.70
CA THR A 129 34.99 -15.89 0.42
C THR A 129 34.06 -16.82 -0.34
N ILE A 130 33.39 -17.76 0.35
CA ILE A 130 32.43 -18.69 -0.27
C ILE A 130 31.24 -17.93 -0.84
N LEU A 131 30.64 -17.01 -0.06
CA LEU A 131 29.52 -16.19 -0.54
C LEU A 131 29.92 -15.36 -1.76
N TYR A 132 31.11 -14.75 -1.73
CA TYR A 132 31.63 -13.96 -2.84
C TYR A 132 31.88 -14.79 -4.10
N PHE A 133 32.36 -16.03 -3.94
CA PHE A 133 32.65 -16.93 -5.06
C PHE A 133 31.38 -17.50 -5.71
N VAL A 134 30.36 -17.82 -4.91
CA VAL A 134 29.06 -18.32 -5.42
C VAL A 134 28.30 -17.21 -6.12
N ASN A 135 28.15 -16.05 -5.46
CA ASN A 135 27.51 -14.90 -6.06
C ASN A 135 27.92 -13.60 -5.36
N PRO A 136 28.67 -12.69 -6.04
CA PRO A 136 29.08 -11.43 -5.44
C PRO A 136 27.90 -10.53 -5.03
N ASP A 137 26.70 -10.74 -5.57
CA ASP A 137 25.49 -10.01 -5.18
C ASP A 137 24.96 -10.40 -3.79
N LEU A 138 25.35 -11.55 -3.24
CA LEU A 138 24.96 -11.94 -1.86
C LEU A 138 25.73 -11.14 -0.80
N VAL A 139 26.88 -10.57 -1.20
CA VAL A 139 27.71 -9.72 -0.34
C VAL A 139 27.43 -8.24 -0.62
N LYS A 140 27.05 -7.89 -1.84
CA LYS A 140 26.64 -6.53 -2.23
C LYS A 140 25.15 -6.33 -2.00
N LEU A 141 24.80 -5.81 -0.83
CA LEU A 141 23.41 -5.51 -0.47
C LEU A 141 22.83 -4.44 -1.40
N LYS A 142 21.80 -4.81 -2.17
CA LYS A 142 21.09 -3.90 -3.08
C LYS A 142 20.15 -2.98 -2.27
N PRO A 143 20.10 -1.68 -2.58
CA PRO A 143 19.16 -0.76 -1.92
C PRO A 143 17.72 -1.09 -2.30
N ILE A 144 16.79 -0.79 -1.40
CA ILE A 144 15.35 -1.00 -1.67
C ILE A 144 14.90 0.06 -2.66
N LYS A 145 14.35 -0.38 -3.79
CA LYS A 145 13.67 0.48 -4.77
C LYS A 145 12.18 0.48 -4.44
N VAL A 146 11.61 1.66 -4.25
CA VAL A 146 10.17 1.85 -4.00
C VAL A 146 9.61 2.71 -5.11
N GLU A 147 8.53 2.24 -5.73
CA GLU A 147 7.86 3.01 -6.76
C GLU A 147 6.93 4.04 -6.13
N ARG A 148 7.00 5.29 -6.59
CA ARG A 148 6.04 6.30 -6.17
C ARG A 148 4.70 6.06 -6.88
N ILE A 149 3.65 5.82 -6.11
CA ILE A 149 2.29 5.72 -6.67
C ILE A 149 1.86 7.07 -7.25
N VAL A 150 1.49 7.11 -8.52
CA VAL A 150 0.84 8.27 -9.13
C VAL A 150 -0.57 8.33 -8.56
N LYS A 151 -0.91 9.45 -7.91
CA LYS A 151 -2.25 9.71 -7.39
C LYS A 151 -3.25 9.67 -8.55
N MET A 152 -4.24 8.79 -8.48
CA MET A 152 -5.44 8.96 -9.28
C MET A 152 -6.31 10.04 -8.63
N GLU A 153 -6.71 11.05 -9.39
CA GLU A 153 -7.99 11.67 -9.10
C GLU A 153 -9.08 10.64 -9.43
N PRO A 154 -10.13 10.52 -8.61
CA PRO A 154 -11.27 9.67 -8.94
C PRO A 154 -11.73 10.02 -10.36
N LEU A 155 -12.07 9.01 -11.17
CA LEU A 155 -12.66 9.22 -12.49
C LEU A 155 -13.75 10.27 -12.35
N LYS A 156 -13.48 11.48 -12.85
CA LYS A 156 -14.48 12.54 -12.89
C LYS A 156 -15.62 11.95 -13.71
N PRO A 157 -16.82 11.78 -13.14
CA PRO A 157 -17.92 11.23 -13.91
C PRO A 157 -18.05 12.08 -15.16
N ALA A 158 -18.17 11.42 -16.33
CA ALA A 158 -18.75 12.08 -17.49
C ALA A 158 -20.00 12.82 -17.00
N ASN A 159 -20.19 14.09 -17.38
CA ASN A 159 -21.23 15.00 -16.87
C ASN A 159 -22.67 14.43 -16.98
N ILE A 160 -22.98 13.40 -16.21
CA ILE A 160 -24.30 12.98 -15.79
C ILE A 160 -24.43 13.69 -14.46
N SER A 161 -25.37 14.63 -14.40
CA SER A 161 -25.66 15.46 -13.24
C SER A 161 -25.59 14.63 -11.95
N THR A 162 -24.54 14.84 -11.16
CA THR A 162 -24.43 14.25 -9.84
C THR A 162 -25.66 14.66 -9.00
N ASN A 163 -26.16 13.70 -8.23
CA ASN A 163 -27.16 13.85 -7.17
C ASN A 163 -28.63 14.10 -7.50
N ALA A 164 -29.10 14.20 -8.75
CA ALA A 164 -30.55 14.46 -8.97
C ALA A 164 -31.44 13.34 -8.41
N PHE A 165 -31.19 12.07 -8.76
CA PHE A 165 -32.02 10.94 -8.31
C PHE A 165 -32.00 10.76 -6.78
N VAL A 166 -30.82 10.59 -6.18
CA VAL A 166 -30.68 10.41 -4.72
C VAL A 166 -31.16 11.66 -3.98
N SER A 167 -30.80 12.87 -4.42
CA SER A 167 -31.26 14.09 -3.74
C SER A 167 -32.76 14.31 -3.88
N ASN A 168 -33.38 13.95 -5.01
CA ASN A 168 -34.83 14.05 -5.17
C ASN A 168 -35.54 13.02 -4.29
N ALA A 169 -35.05 11.78 -4.24
CA ALA A 169 -35.55 10.75 -3.32
C ALA A 169 -35.45 11.22 -1.85
N CYS A 170 -34.40 11.96 -1.50
CA CYS A 170 -34.19 12.46 -0.15
C CYS A 170 -34.83 13.83 0.16
N LYS A 171 -35.44 14.50 -0.83
CA LYS A 171 -36.14 15.79 -0.67
C LYS A 171 -37.65 15.64 -0.44
N ASP A 172 -38.25 14.54 -0.87
CA ASP A 172 -39.71 14.40 -0.82
C ASP A 172 -40.20 14.18 0.62
N THR A 173 -40.85 15.20 1.16
CA THR A 173 -41.24 15.31 2.57
C THR A 173 -42.63 14.74 2.75
N GLY A 174 -42.71 13.43 2.98
CA GLY A 174 -43.97 12.76 3.27
C GLY A 174 -43.83 11.24 3.43
N SER A 175 -43.35 10.81 4.60
CA SER A 175 -43.54 9.46 5.17
C SER A 175 -42.53 8.34 4.88
N ASN A 176 -41.83 8.28 3.74
CA ASN A 176 -40.75 7.29 3.55
C ASN A 176 -39.54 7.90 2.85
N LYS A 177 -38.59 8.42 3.65
CA LYS A 177 -37.31 8.97 3.20
C LYS A 177 -36.34 7.83 2.78
N VAL A 178 -36.76 7.05 1.80
CA VAL A 178 -36.11 5.83 1.32
C VAL A 178 -35.77 5.97 -0.16
N ILE A 179 -34.61 5.47 -0.55
CA ILE A 179 -34.12 5.43 -1.92
C ILE A 179 -34.50 4.08 -2.53
N TYR A 180 -35.43 4.10 -3.48
CA TYR A 180 -35.85 2.93 -4.24
C TYR A 180 -34.97 2.74 -5.47
N PHE A 181 -33.81 2.13 -5.29
CA PHE A 181 -32.83 1.93 -6.38
C PHE A 181 -33.36 1.13 -7.57
N ASN A 182 -34.37 0.28 -7.39
CA ASN A 182 -35.07 -0.42 -8.46
C ASN A 182 -35.80 0.52 -9.44
N ASN A 183 -36.06 1.77 -9.05
CA ASN A 183 -36.65 2.78 -9.93
C ASN A 183 -35.61 3.55 -10.75
N TYR A 184 -34.31 3.31 -10.53
CA TYR A 184 -33.25 3.96 -11.29
C TYR A 184 -33.07 3.30 -12.66
N SER A 185 -33.35 4.04 -13.73
CA SER A 185 -33.37 3.53 -15.11
C SER A 185 -32.39 4.23 -16.05
N GLU A 186 -31.61 5.19 -15.57
CA GLU A 186 -30.62 5.86 -16.41
C GLU A 186 -29.53 4.88 -16.85
N LYS A 187 -28.88 5.21 -17.97
CA LYS A 187 -27.88 4.38 -18.63
C LYS A 187 -26.57 5.15 -18.74
N THR A 188 -25.50 4.55 -18.24
CA THR A 188 -24.13 5.08 -18.33
C THR A 188 -23.33 4.24 -19.32
N PRO A 189 -22.71 4.84 -20.37
CA PRO A 189 -21.94 4.08 -21.36
C PRO A 189 -20.84 3.24 -20.70
N ILE A 190 -20.73 1.97 -21.09
CA ILE A 190 -19.65 1.08 -20.64
C ILE A 190 -18.31 1.58 -21.21
N PRO A 191 -17.27 1.76 -20.39
CA PRO A 191 -15.92 2.07 -20.87
C PRO A 191 -15.45 1.04 -21.90
N SER A 192 -14.88 1.51 -23.02
CA SER A 192 -14.46 0.62 -24.12
C SER A 192 -13.42 -0.42 -23.68
N ALA A 193 -12.59 -0.10 -22.69
CA ALA A 193 -11.62 -1.01 -22.08
C ALA A 193 -12.26 -2.29 -21.51
N CYS A 194 -13.52 -2.24 -21.07
CA CYS A 194 -14.23 -3.40 -20.55
C CYS A 194 -14.47 -4.51 -21.58
N SER A 195 -14.46 -4.17 -22.88
CA SER A 195 -14.67 -5.14 -23.96
C SER A 195 -13.59 -6.24 -23.98
N ALA A 196 -12.36 -5.91 -23.56
CA ALA A 196 -11.23 -6.84 -23.48
C ALA A 196 -11.48 -7.99 -22.48
N TYR A 197 -12.35 -7.79 -21.49
CA TYR A 197 -12.61 -8.74 -20.41
C TYR A 197 -14.00 -9.39 -20.49
N SER A 198 -14.73 -9.18 -21.60
CA SER A 198 -16.12 -9.64 -21.77
C SER A 198 -16.31 -11.16 -21.60
N ALA A 199 -15.35 -11.96 -22.08
CA ALA A 199 -15.34 -13.41 -21.88
C ALA A 199 -15.09 -13.79 -20.41
N GLU A 200 -14.19 -13.07 -19.75
CA GLU A 200 -13.80 -13.33 -18.36
C GLU A 200 -14.96 -13.03 -17.40
N PHE A 201 -15.70 -11.94 -17.64
CA PHE A 201 -16.90 -11.60 -16.86
C PHE A 201 -18.01 -12.66 -16.92
N ALA A 202 -18.02 -13.54 -17.93
CA ALA A 202 -19.05 -14.57 -18.08
C ALA A 202 -18.70 -15.91 -17.41
N LYS A 203 -17.49 -16.05 -16.85
CA LYS A 203 -16.91 -17.37 -16.52
C LYS A 203 -17.27 -17.88 -15.12
N TYR A 204 -17.58 -17.00 -14.18
CA TYR A 204 -17.50 -17.33 -12.75
C TYR A 204 -18.85 -17.42 -12.01
N GLY A 205 -19.97 -17.58 -12.72
CA GLY A 205 -21.28 -17.83 -12.10
C GLY A 205 -21.93 -16.59 -11.46
N VAL A 206 -21.33 -15.41 -11.61
CA VAL A 206 -21.98 -14.11 -11.40
C VAL A 206 -22.42 -13.58 -12.77
N ASP A 207 -23.58 -12.93 -12.86
CA ASP A 207 -24.03 -12.30 -14.11
C ASP A 207 -22.96 -11.33 -14.62
N LYS A 208 -22.53 -11.51 -15.88
CA LYS A 208 -21.52 -10.66 -16.52
C LYS A 208 -21.88 -9.18 -16.46
N LYS A 209 -23.18 -8.82 -16.45
CA LYS A 209 -23.62 -7.43 -16.34
C LYS A 209 -23.23 -6.81 -15.01
N ILE A 210 -23.31 -7.59 -13.93
CA ILE A 210 -22.91 -7.19 -12.57
C ILE A 210 -21.41 -6.96 -12.52
N LEU A 211 -20.60 -7.93 -12.97
CA LEU A 211 -19.14 -7.81 -12.95
C LEU A 211 -18.65 -6.67 -13.86
N THR A 212 -19.23 -6.52 -15.05
CA THR A 212 -18.91 -5.43 -15.97
C THR A 212 -19.26 -4.07 -15.35
N ALA A 213 -20.40 -3.95 -14.69
CA ALA A 213 -20.83 -2.71 -14.04
C ALA A 213 -19.90 -2.32 -12.87
N ILE A 214 -19.53 -3.29 -12.04
CA ILE A 214 -18.56 -3.08 -10.95
C ILE A 214 -17.21 -2.66 -11.52
N ALA A 215 -16.63 -3.41 -12.46
CA ALA A 215 -15.34 -3.05 -13.08
C ALA A 215 -15.36 -1.66 -13.74
N SER A 216 -16.48 -1.29 -14.37
CA SER A 216 -16.69 0.03 -14.96
C SER A 216 -16.65 1.14 -13.92
N GLN A 217 -17.35 0.95 -12.79
CA GLN A 217 -17.40 1.92 -11.70
C GLN A 217 -16.08 2.01 -10.92
N GLU A 218 -15.44 0.87 -10.68
CA GLU A 218 -14.23 0.78 -9.85
C GLU A 218 -13.01 1.38 -10.54
N SER A 219 -12.81 1.04 -11.82
CA SER A 219 -11.55 1.36 -12.50
C SER A 219 -11.73 1.82 -13.94
N GLY A 220 -12.96 1.86 -14.45
CA GLY A 220 -13.21 1.99 -15.87
C GLY A 220 -12.65 0.80 -16.67
N CYS A 221 -12.58 -0.37 -16.04
CA CYS A 221 -11.89 -1.57 -16.52
C CYS A 221 -10.39 -1.39 -16.80
N ASN A 222 -9.73 -0.45 -16.12
CA ASN A 222 -8.27 -0.29 -16.16
C ASN A 222 -7.61 -1.13 -15.04
N PRO A 223 -6.74 -2.10 -15.37
CA PRO A 223 -6.09 -2.94 -14.38
C PRO A 223 -4.94 -2.25 -13.63
N GLY A 224 -4.40 -1.15 -14.15
CA GLY A 224 -3.24 -0.45 -13.58
C GLY A 224 -3.55 0.49 -12.41
N LEU A 225 -4.77 0.44 -11.85
CA LEU A 225 -5.25 1.46 -10.92
C LEU A 225 -5.12 1.08 -9.46
N THR A 226 -4.87 2.10 -8.65
CA THR A 226 -4.80 2.00 -7.19
C THR A 226 -5.52 3.16 -6.54
N SER A 227 -6.38 2.89 -5.56
CA SER A 227 -7.06 3.95 -4.78
C SER A 227 -6.20 4.46 -3.63
N SER A 228 -6.59 5.61 -3.07
CA SER A 228 -5.97 6.17 -1.86
C SER A 228 -6.15 5.29 -0.62
N ALA A 229 -7.21 4.46 -0.58
CA ALA A 229 -7.46 3.50 0.48
C ALA A 229 -6.65 2.19 0.29
N GLY A 230 -5.96 2.02 -0.83
CA GLY A 230 -5.16 0.82 -1.14
C GLY A 230 -5.93 -0.27 -1.88
N ALA A 231 -7.06 0.05 -2.53
CA ALA A 231 -7.78 -0.85 -3.41
C ALA A 231 -7.04 -0.96 -4.76
N CYS A 232 -6.98 -2.14 -5.36
CA CYS A 232 -6.08 -2.40 -6.49
C CYS A 232 -6.71 -3.18 -7.64
N GLY A 233 -6.23 -2.90 -8.85
CA GLY A 233 -6.58 -3.66 -10.04
C GLY A 233 -7.93 -3.27 -10.64
N ILE A 234 -8.34 -4.08 -11.62
CA ILE A 234 -9.55 -3.84 -12.42
C ILE A 234 -10.84 -3.85 -11.59
N MET A 235 -10.86 -4.60 -10.48
CA MET A 235 -12.01 -4.71 -9.59
C MET A 235 -11.85 -3.90 -8.30
N GLN A 236 -10.78 -3.10 -8.18
CA GLN A 236 -10.41 -2.35 -6.96
C GLN A 236 -10.60 -3.19 -5.68
N LEU A 237 -9.98 -4.37 -5.65
CA LEU A 237 -10.02 -5.22 -4.46
C LEU A 237 -9.03 -4.71 -3.42
N MET A 238 -9.44 -4.67 -2.16
CA MET A 238 -8.51 -4.50 -1.04
C MET A 238 -7.65 -5.76 -0.93
N PRO A 239 -6.31 -5.66 -0.79
CA PRO A 239 -5.44 -6.83 -0.68
C PRO A 239 -5.84 -7.81 0.43
N ASP A 240 -6.30 -7.31 1.58
CA ASP A 240 -6.75 -8.17 2.68
C ASP A 240 -8.01 -8.97 2.31
N THR A 241 -8.95 -8.37 1.57
CA THR A 241 -10.11 -9.07 1.01
C THR A 241 -9.70 -10.10 -0.03
N ALA A 242 -8.78 -9.73 -0.92
CA ALA A 242 -8.32 -10.62 -1.99
C ALA A 242 -7.58 -11.85 -1.45
N LYS A 243 -6.77 -11.68 -0.40
CA LYS A 243 -5.99 -12.74 0.24
C LYS A 243 -6.82 -13.85 0.88
N ILE A 244 -8.10 -13.61 1.16
CA ILE A 244 -9.04 -14.65 1.59
C ILE A 244 -9.21 -15.72 0.50
N TYR A 245 -9.16 -15.33 -0.77
CA TYR A 245 -9.38 -16.21 -1.92
C TYR A 245 -8.07 -16.63 -2.59
N ASN A 246 -7.05 -15.79 -2.52
CA ASN A 246 -5.72 -16.10 -3.03
C ASN A 246 -4.64 -15.41 -2.18
N LYS A 247 -3.91 -16.19 -1.38
CA LYS A 247 -2.86 -15.70 -0.47
C LYS A 247 -1.79 -14.80 -1.13
N ASP A 248 -1.57 -14.97 -2.43
CA ASP A 248 -0.54 -14.26 -3.20
C ASP A 248 -1.06 -12.94 -3.79
N ALA A 249 -2.37 -12.65 -3.64
CA ALA A 249 -3.04 -11.46 -4.17
C ALA A 249 -2.67 -10.16 -3.44
N SER A 250 -1.40 -9.76 -3.55
CA SER A 250 -0.93 -8.42 -3.22
C SER A 250 -1.52 -7.38 -4.19
N CYS A 251 -1.40 -6.09 -3.86
CA CYS A 251 -1.84 -5.01 -4.75
C CYS A 251 -1.19 -5.10 -6.14
N GLU A 252 0.13 -5.30 -6.16
CA GLU A 252 0.95 -5.52 -7.36
C GLU A 252 0.41 -6.71 -8.17
N TRP A 253 0.13 -7.82 -7.48
CA TRP A 253 -0.38 -9.03 -8.10
C TRP A 253 -1.75 -8.82 -8.74
N LEU A 254 -2.65 -8.11 -8.08
CA LEU A 254 -3.99 -7.78 -8.59
C LEU A 254 -3.95 -6.88 -9.84
N ILE A 255 -2.93 -6.02 -9.95
CA ILE A 255 -2.69 -5.19 -11.13
C ILE A 255 -2.16 -6.04 -12.30
N GLN A 256 -1.24 -6.96 -12.01
CA GLN A 256 -0.60 -7.82 -13.01
C GLN A 256 -1.50 -8.98 -13.51
N HIS A 257 -2.53 -9.35 -12.74
CA HIS A 257 -3.42 -10.48 -13.05
C HIS A 257 -4.90 -10.05 -13.07
N PRO A 258 -5.33 -9.26 -14.07
CA PRO A 258 -6.69 -8.71 -14.12
C PRO A 258 -7.78 -9.79 -14.20
N GLU A 259 -7.54 -10.89 -14.91
CA GLU A 259 -8.49 -12.00 -15.00
C GLU A 259 -8.70 -12.68 -13.64
N GLU A 260 -7.63 -12.85 -12.87
CA GLU A 260 -7.72 -13.39 -11.52
C GLU A 260 -8.32 -12.37 -10.54
N SER A 261 -8.11 -11.06 -10.74
CA SER A 261 -8.81 -10.01 -9.99
C SER A 261 -10.32 -10.09 -10.20
N ILE A 262 -10.79 -10.30 -11.44
CA ILE A 262 -12.21 -10.54 -11.77
C ILE A 262 -12.73 -11.81 -11.09
N LYS A 263 -11.97 -12.90 -11.14
CA LYS A 263 -12.31 -14.16 -10.48
C LYS A 263 -12.46 -13.99 -8.96
N ILE A 264 -11.51 -13.33 -8.30
CA ILE A 264 -11.59 -13.08 -6.85
C ILE A 264 -12.81 -12.23 -6.51
N ALA A 265 -13.09 -11.18 -7.28
CA ALA A 265 -14.27 -10.35 -7.09
C ALA A 265 -15.57 -11.16 -7.24
N SER A 266 -15.63 -12.08 -8.21
CA SER A 266 -16.79 -12.97 -8.37
C SER A 266 -16.99 -13.89 -7.17
N TYR A 267 -15.91 -14.46 -6.60
CA TYR A 267 -15.99 -15.29 -5.40
C TYR A 267 -16.39 -14.48 -4.17
N TYR A 268 -15.91 -13.23 -4.06
CA TYR A 268 -16.34 -12.31 -3.02
C TYR A 268 -17.84 -12.02 -3.08
N ILE A 269 -18.41 -11.86 -4.28
CA ILE A 269 -19.86 -11.71 -4.46
C ILE A 269 -20.59 -13.02 -4.09
N ILE A 270 -20.15 -14.16 -4.62
CA ILE A 270 -20.78 -15.47 -4.41
C ILE A 270 -20.83 -15.83 -2.93
N ALA A 271 -19.75 -15.61 -2.19
CA ALA A 271 -19.66 -15.88 -0.76
C ALA A 271 -20.70 -15.11 0.07
N ASN A 272 -21.28 -14.05 -0.48
CA ASN A 272 -22.27 -13.19 0.19
C ASN A 272 -23.63 -13.16 -0.52
N THR A 273 -23.87 -14.04 -1.50
CA THR A 273 -25.12 -14.06 -2.27
C THR A 273 -26.37 -14.28 -1.42
N ASN A 274 -26.27 -15.05 -0.35
CA ASN A 274 -27.36 -15.29 0.61
C ASN A 274 -27.80 -14.03 1.38
N LEU A 275 -26.99 -12.95 1.37
CA LEU A 275 -27.31 -11.67 2.02
C LEU A 275 -27.99 -10.67 1.08
N ASN A 276 -28.05 -11.02 -0.21
CA ASN A 276 -28.53 -10.16 -1.28
C ASN A 276 -29.96 -10.56 -1.65
N THR A 277 -30.90 -9.62 -1.57
CA THR A 277 -32.27 -9.80 -2.06
C THR A 277 -32.50 -9.10 -3.39
N LYS A 278 -31.57 -8.23 -3.80
CA LYS A 278 -31.63 -7.43 -5.03
C LYS A 278 -30.24 -7.02 -5.51
N THR A 279 -30.13 -6.63 -6.78
CA THR A 279 -28.86 -6.21 -7.40
C THR A 279 -28.20 -5.04 -6.67
N SER A 280 -28.97 -4.09 -6.15
CA SER A 280 -28.41 -2.96 -5.39
C SER A 280 -27.74 -3.39 -4.09
N ASP A 281 -28.12 -4.53 -3.49
CA ASP A 281 -27.43 -5.08 -2.33
C ASP A 281 -26.03 -5.58 -2.69
N ILE A 282 -25.88 -6.19 -3.87
CA ILE A 282 -24.58 -6.65 -4.37
C ILE A 282 -23.64 -5.46 -4.49
N PHE A 283 -24.09 -4.37 -5.12
CA PHE A 283 -23.26 -3.17 -5.29
C PHE A 283 -22.96 -2.48 -3.95
N ALA A 284 -23.94 -2.38 -3.05
CA ALA A 284 -23.73 -1.79 -1.73
C ALA A 284 -22.72 -2.60 -0.91
N GLY A 285 -22.88 -3.92 -0.87
CA GLY A 285 -22.00 -4.84 -0.16
C GLY A 285 -20.60 -4.93 -0.77
N TYR A 286 -20.47 -4.78 -2.10
CA TYR A 286 -19.17 -4.73 -2.76
C TYR A 286 -18.37 -3.49 -2.32
N ASN A 287 -19.00 -2.31 -2.32
CA ASN A 287 -18.35 -1.04 -1.95
C ASN A 287 -18.06 -0.90 -0.46
N SER A 288 -18.99 -1.31 0.41
CA SER A 288 -18.95 -1.02 1.85
C SER A 288 -18.83 -2.26 2.75
N GLY A 289 -18.73 -3.45 2.15
CA GLY A 289 -18.74 -4.73 2.84
C GLY A 289 -20.15 -5.28 3.08
N TYR A 290 -20.29 -6.61 3.07
CA TYR A 290 -21.57 -7.32 3.22
C TYR A 290 -22.05 -7.45 4.68
N GLY A 291 -21.48 -6.66 5.61
CA GLY A 291 -21.86 -6.70 7.02
C GLY A 291 -23.33 -6.34 7.25
N THR A 292 -24.03 -7.11 8.07
CA THR A 292 -25.46 -6.93 8.38
C THR A 292 -25.73 -6.30 9.75
N GLY A 293 -24.68 -5.94 10.49
CA GLY A 293 -24.77 -5.36 11.84
C GLY A 293 -23.94 -4.09 11.99
N VAL A 294 -23.81 -3.64 13.24
CA VAL A 294 -22.98 -2.50 13.62
C VAL A 294 -21.79 -3.00 14.41
N VAL A 295 -20.57 -2.69 13.97
CA VAL A 295 -19.32 -3.11 14.62
C VAL A 295 -18.50 -1.86 14.93
N ASN A 296 -18.15 -1.66 16.20
CA ASN A 296 -17.41 -0.48 16.68
C ASN A 296 -18.03 0.86 16.22
N GLY A 297 -19.37 0.93 16.21
CA GLY A 297 -20.11 2.12 15.78
C GLY A 297 -20.15 2.33 14.26
N LYS A 298 -19.52 1.46 13.45
CA LYS A 298 -19.64 1.48 11.99
C LYS A 298 -20.77 0.57 11.53
N VAL A 299 -21.68 1.11 10.74
CA VAL A 299 -22.80 0.39 10.15
C VAL A 299 -22.30 -0.42 8.96
N GLY A 300 -22.55 -1.73 8.95
CA GLY A 300 -22.21 -2.58 7.80
C GLY A 300 -23.06 -2.23 6.58
N GLY A 301 -22.52 -2.47 5.38
CA GLY A 301 -23.16 -2.06 4.12
C GLY A 301 -24.58 -2.58 3.91
N LEU A 302 -24.90 -3.74 4.47
CA LEU A 302 -26.24 -4.37 4.38
C LEU A 302 -26.98 -4.37 5.72
N ALA A 303 -26.52 -3.62 6.71
CA ALA A 303 -27.19 -3.53 8.00
C ALA A 303 -28.56 -2.87 7.87
N PRO A 304 -29.55 -3.27 8.69
CA PRO A 304 -30.87 -2.64 8.69
C PRO A 304 -30.77 -1.19 9.15
N SER A 305 -31.62 -0.32 8.59
CA SER A 305 -31.73 1.07 9.04
C SER A 305 -32.53 1.17 10.35
N SER A 306 -32.06 2.00 11.28
CA SER A 306 -32.82 2.41 12.47
C SER A 306 -33.99 3.33 12.12
N ASP A 307 -33.81 4.19 11.11
CA ASP A 307 -34.71 5.28 10.77
C ASP A 307 -35.67 4.91 9.64
N CYS A 308 -35.29 4.00 8.75
CA CYS A 308 -36.12 3.46 7.68
C CYS A 308 -36.44 1.98 7.91
N LYS A 309 -37.47 1.71 8.74
CA LYS A 309 -37.88 0.35 9.12
C LYS A 309 -38.19 -0.50 7.88
N GLY A 310 -37.62 -1.70 7.82
CA GLY A 310 -37.79 -2.64 6.71
C GLY A 310 -36.81 -2.45 5.55
N PHE A 311 -35.94 -1.43 5.61
CA PHE A 311 -34.93 -1.12 4.59
C PHE A 311 -33.51 -1.22 5.17
N LYS A 312 -32.52 -1.37 4.28
CA LYS A 312 -31.11 -1.35 4.66
C LYS A 312 -30.65 0.09 4.86
N ALA A 313 -29.61 0.30 5.65
CA ALA A 313 -29.09 1.62 6.01
C ALA A 313 -28.69 2.45 4.79
N TYR A 314 -28.07 1.84 3.78
CA TYR A 314 -27.72 2.53 2.53
C TYR A 314 -28.96 2.97 1.73
N GLU A 315 -30.14 2.41 1.95
CA GLU A 315 -31.38 2.82 1.28
C GLU A 315 -32.06 3.98 2.01
N CYS A 316 -31.61 4.33 3.21
CA CYS A 316 -32.24 5.36 4.01
C CYS A 316 -31.60 6.73 3.76
N CYS A 317 -32.42 7.75 3.50
CA CYS A 317 -31.95 9.13 3.41
C CYS A 317 -31.64 9.73 4.79
N ILE A 318 -32.17 9.15 5.86
CA ILE A 318 -31.96 9.59 7.25
C ILE A 318 -30.85 8.73 7.86
N ASN A 319 -29.81 9.37 8.38
CA ASN A 319 -28.75 8.71 9.15
C ASN A 319 -28.26 7.38 8.52
N PRO A 320 -27.77 7.38 7.26
CA PRO A 320 -27.36 6.15 6.57
C PRO A 320 -26.13 5.45 7.18
N GLY A 321 -25.70 5.82 8.40
CA GLY A 321 -24.60 5.14 9.08
C GLY A 321 -23.23 5.36 8.44
N GLY A 322 -23.06 6.46 7.70
CA GLY A 322 -21.85 6.74 6.92
C GLY A 322 -21.88 6.22 5.48
N LEU A 323 -23.00 5.63 5.02
CA LEU A 323 -23.12 4.99 3.71
C LEU A 323 -23.56 5.94 2.57
N VAL A 324 -23.33 7.25 2.70
CA VAL A 324 -23.68 8.23 1.65
C VAL A 324 -22.86 7.98 0.38
N GLU A 325 -21.58 7.64 0.53
CA GLU A 325 -20.74 7.24 -0.61
C GLU A 325 -21.28 5.98 -1.29
N THR A 326 -21.74 5.01 -0.50
CA THR A 326 -22.34 3.78 -1.00
C THR A 326 -23.65 4.04 -1.76
N GLN A 327 -24.46 5.01 -1.36
CA GLN A 327 -25.66 5.42 -2.10
C GLN A 327 -25.33 5.87 -3.52
N ASP A 328 -24.32 6.74 -3.65
CA ASP A 328 -23.85 7.25 -4.94
C ASP A 328 -23.19 6.14 -5.76
N TYR A 329 -22.39 5.28 -5.12
CA TYR A 329 -21.79 4.11 -5.75
C TYR A 329 -22.84 3.17 -6.36
N VAL A 330 -23.88 2.81 -5.59
CA VAL A 330 -24.96 1.91 -6.06
C VAL A 330 -25.68 2.52 -7.26
N MET A 331 -26.03 3.80 -7.19
CA MET A 331 -26.69 4.51 -8.30
C MET A 331 -25.83 4.49 -9.56
N LYS A 332 -24.56 4.89 -9.47
CA LYS A 332 -23.65 4.92 -10.63
C LYS A 332 -23.42 3.55 -11.23
N THR A 333 -23.26 2.53 -10.38
CA THR A 333 -23.07 1.14 -10.81
C THR A 333 -24.32 0.60 -11.52
N LEU A 334 -25.52 0.94 -11.04
CA LEU A 334 -26.77 0.62 -11.74
C LEU A 334 -26.84 1.26 -13.13
N GLY A 335 -26.29 2.47 -13.30
CA GLY A 335 -26.19 3.11 -14.60
C GLY A 335 -25.42 2.28 -15.63
N TYR A 336 -24.27 1.72 -15.23
CA TYR A 336 -23.52 0.79 -16.09
C TYR A 336 -24.26 -0.55 -16.29
N TYR A 337 -24.94 -1.05 -15.26
CA TYR A 337 -25.73 -2.28 -15.35
C TYR A 337 -26.88 -2.16 -16.36
N ASN A 338 -27.60 -1.03 -16.36
CA ASN A 338 -28.74 -0.74 -17.23
C ASN A 338 -28.38 -0.54 -18.72
N SER A 339 -27.08 -0.35 -19.02
CA SER A 339 -26.57 -0.14 -20.38
C SER A 339 -26.33 -1.42 -21.17
N GLN A 340 -26.53 -2.59 -20.56
CA GLN A 340 -26.21 -3.91 -21.12
C GLN A 340 -27.46 -4.75 -21.30
#